data_AF-A0A0D6M467-F1
#
_entry.id   AF-A0A0D6M467-F1
#
_cell.length_a   1.000
_cell.length_b   1.000
_cell.length_c   1.000
_cell.angle_alpha   90.00
_cell.angle_beta   90.00
_cell.angle_gamma   90.00
#
_symmetry.space_group_name_H-M   'P 1'
#
loop_
_entity.id
_entity.type
_entity.pdbx_description
1 polymer ?
#
loop_
_entity_poly.entity_id
_entity_poly.type
_entity_poly.pdbx_seq_one_letter_code
_entity_poly.pdbx_strand_id
1 'polypeptide(L)'
;MSAVIRLLAILCCILAITDSFRCKIIVRVTSKTDKKFKALVVVPALGIRSQPMIFNGKTTKKVKVDGEECGRKPWIIRTYKWKNNSWKPARNMTAKLQGQGWIRVVVRDDLRPAPLDRFGVMCSEGLCG
;
A
#
# COMPACT_ATOMS: atom_id res chain seq x y z
N MET A 1 -23.68 31.80 -26.79
CA MET A 1 -23.85 30.33 -26.78
C MET A 1 -22.54 29.56 -26.58
N SER A 2 -21.45 29.85 -27.31
CA SER A 2 -20.22 29.04 -27.23
C SER A 2 -19.48 29.08 -25.88
N ALA A 3 -19.52 30.20 -25.14
CA ALA A 3 -18.82 30.33 -23.86
C ALA A 3 -19.47 29.49 -22.74
N VAL A 4 -20.81 29.46 -22.69
CA VAL A 4 -21.57 28.69 -21.70
C VAL A 4 -21.36 27.18 -21.89
N ILE A 5 -21.33 26.72 -23.15
CA ILE A 5 -21.05 25.31 -23.48
C ILE A 5 -19.63 24.92 -23.08
N ARG A 6 -18.63 25.79 -23.31
CA ARG A 6 -17.24 25.56 -22.87
C ARG A 6 -17.13 25.51 -21.35
N LEU A 7 -17.83 26.39 -20.64
CA LEU A 7 -17.84 26.42 -19.18
C LEU A 7 -18.49 25.15 -18.60
N LEU A 8 -19.62 24.70 -19.16
CA LEU A 8 -20.29 23.45 -18.81
C LEU A 8 -19.40 22.23 -19.07
N ALA A 9 -18.71 22.18 -20.21
CA ALA A 9 -17.78 21.10 -20.53
C ALA A 9 -16.61 21.03 -19.54
N ILE A 10 -16.04 22.18 -19.16
CA ILE A 10 -14.98 22.24 -18.14
C ILE A 10 -15.51 21.81 -16.77
N LEU A 11 -16.72 22.24 -16.38
CA LEU A 11 -17.33 21.86 -15.11
C LEU A 11 -17.62 20.35 -15.04
N CYS A 12 -18.13 19.74 -16.12
CA CYS A 12 -18.32 18.30 -16.21
C CYS A 12 -16.99 17.53 -16.13
N CYS A 13 -15.92 18.02 -16.76
CA CYS A 13 -14.59 17.44 -16.63
C CYS A 13 -14.08 17.50 -15.19
N ILE A 14 -14.28 18.63 -14.49
CA ILE A 14 -13.87 18.77 -13.08
C ILE A 14 -14.66 17.81 -12.19
N LEU A 15 -15.97 17.72 -12.37
CA LEU A 15 -16.83 16.80 -11.61
C LEU A 15 -16.48 15.33 -11.86
N ALA A 16 -16.11 14.96 -13.09
CA ALA A 16 -15.64 13.60 -13.40
C ALA A 16 -14.30 13.24 -12.71
N ILE A 17 -13.48 14.23 -12.34
CA ILE A 17 -12.24 14.01 -11.57
C ILE A 17 -12.54 13.89 -10.07
N THR A 18 -13.71 14.35 -9.61
CA THR A 18 -14.14 14.25 -8.21
C THR A 18 -14.75 12.91 -7.83
N ASP A 19 -14.93 11.99 -8.79
CA ASP A 19 -15.21 10.59 -8.47
C ASP A 19 -14.11 10.12 -7.52
N SER A 20 -14.48 9.93 -6.26
CA SER A 20 -13.55 9.69 -5.16
C SER A 20 -12.58 8.62 -5.62
N PHE A 21 -11.27 8.91 -5.58
CA PHE A 21 -10.28 7.95 -6.05
C PHE A 21 -10.41 6.72 -5.15
N ARG A 22 -11.21 5.75 -5.59
CA ARG A 22 -11.37 4.47 -4.92
C ARG A 22 -10.09 3.71 -5.19
N CYS A 23 -9.57 3.08 -4.16
CA CYS A 23 -8.44 2.21 -4.31
C CYS A 23 -8.85 0.77 -4.15
N LYS A 24 -8.25 -0.05 -5.01
CA LYS A 24 -8.40 -1.50 -5.04
C LYS A 24 -7.03 -2.08 -5.25
N ILE A 25 -6.26 -2.13 -4.17
CA ILE A 25 -4.82 -2.44 -4.19
C ILE A 25 -4.58 -3.81 -3.57
N ILE A 26 -3.87 -4.67 -4.30
CA ILE A 26 -3.31 -5.90 -3.77
C ILE A 26 -1.87 -5.64 -3.34
N VAL A 27 -1.60 -5.67 -2.03
CA VAL A 27 -0.24 -5.59 -1.50
C VAL A 27 0.34 -7.00 -1.43
N ARG A 28 1.40 -7.25 -2.21
CA ARG A 28 2.13 -8.53 -2.27
C ARG A 28 3.41 -8.42 -1.47
N VAL A 29 3.46 -8.97 -0.27
CA VAL A 29 4.68 -9.01 0.56
C VAL A 29 5.46 -10.29 0.24
N THR A 30 6.66 -10.12 -0.32
CA THR A 30 7.55 -11.21 -0.74
C THR A 30 8.75 -11.29 0.17
N SER A 31 8.91 -12.41 0.86
CA SER A 31 10.13 -12.72 1.61
C SER A 31 11.22 -13.20 0.64
N LYS A 32 12.40 -12.58 0.71
CA LYS A 32 13.64 -13.05 0.08
C LYS A 32 14.68 -13.51 1.12
N THR A 33 14.24 -13.80 2.34
CA THR A 33 15.08 -14.24 3.46
C THR A 33 14.53 -15.53 4.04
N ASP A 34 15.42 -16.32 4.65
CA ASP A 34 15.06 -17.52 5.40
C ASP A 34 14.72 -17.20 6.87
N LYS A 35 14.90 -15.94 7.30
CA LYS A 35 14.56 -15.48 8.65
C LYS A 35 13.05 -15.52 8.90
N LYS A 36 12.67 -15.95 10.10
CA LYS A 36 11.29 -15.87 10.58
C LYS A 36 10.91 -14.43 10.91
N PHE A 37 9.88 -13.90 10.25
CA PHE A 37 9.36 -12.56 10.51
C PHE A 37 7.84 -12.50 10.34
N LYS A 38 7.24 -11.40 10.76
CA LYS A 38 5.82 -11.10 10.60
C LYS A 38 5.65 -9.75 9.95
N ALA A 39 4.76 -9.62 8.98
CA ALA A 39 4.41 -8.35 8.35
C ALA A 39 2.95 -7.96 8.61
N LEU A 40 2.70 -6.66 8.70
CA LEU A 40 1.38 -6.06 8.79
C LEU A 40 1.27 -4.90 7.81
N VAL A 41 0.14 -4.83 7.10
CA VAL A 41 -0.22 -3.68 6.27
C VAL A 41 -1.27 -2.89 7.04
N VAL A 42 -1.00 -1.60 7.24
CA VAL A 42 -1.90 -0.67 7.91
C VAL A 42 -2.22 0.47 6.94
N VAL A 43 -3.50 0.78 6.80
CA VAL A 43 -4.00 1.86 5.94
C VAL A 43 -4.79 2.82 6.82
N PRO A 44 -4.11 3.81 7.45
CA PRO A 44 -4.73 4.66 8.46
C PRO A 44 -5.90 5.49 7.95
N ALA A 45 -5.90 5.85 6.66
CA ALA A 45 -7.00 6.59 6.04
C ALA A 45 -8.33 5.81 6.06
N LEU A 46 -8.25 4.48 5.98
CA LEU A 46 -9.40 3.57 5.96
C LEU A 46 -9.66 2.89 7.31
N GLY A 47 -8.82 3.11 8.32
CA GLY A 47 -8.87 2.34 9.58
C GLY A 47 -8.54 0.84 9.40
N ILE A 48 -7.97 0.44 8.25
CA ILE A 48 -7.70 -0.96 7.95
C ILE A 48 -6.37 -1.41 8.53
N ARG A 49 -6.37 -2.59 9.14
CA ARG A 49 -5.18 -3.34 9.55
C ARG A 49 -5.31 -4.78 9.07
N SER A 50 -4.33 -5.25 8.32
CA SER A 50 -4.33 -6.64 7.84
C SER A 50 -4.20 -7.64 8.98
N GLN A 51 -4.64 -8.87 8.74
CA GLN A 51 -4.19 -10.01 9.56
C GLN A 51 -2.65 -10.12 9.48
N PRO A 52 -1.99 -10.63 10.54
CA PRO A 52 -0.55 -10.79 10.52
C PRO A 52 -0.08 -11.86 9.53
N MET A 53 0.81 -11.46 8.63
CA MET A 53 1.44 -12.39 7.70
C MET A 53 2.74 -12.92 8.31
N ILE A 54 2.74 -14.16 8.79
CA ILE A 54 3.94 -14.81 9.35
C ILE A 54 4.71 -15.52 8.22
N PHE A 55 6.01 -15.26 8.11
CA PHE A 55 6.91 -15.85 7.13
C PHE A 55 7.93 -16.73 7.85
N ASN A 56 8.11 -17.96 7.36
CA ASN A 56 9.11 -18.93 7.82
C ASN A 56 9.96 -19.36 6.62
N GLY A 57 10.50 -18.40 5.87
CA GLY A 57 11.21 -18.65 4.61
C GLY A 57 10.77 -17.76 3.45
N LYS A 58 11.30 -18.07 2.26
CA LYS A 58 11.03 -17.37 1.01
C LYS A 58 9.65 -17.74 0.48
N THR A 59 8.72 -16.77 0.47
CA THR A 59 7.36 -16.94 -0.04
C THR A 59 6.71 -15.57 -0.24
N THR A 60 5.57 -15.53 -0.93
CA THR A 60 4.77 -14.31 -1.11
C THR A 60 3.41 -14.48 -0.45
N LYS A 61 3.04 -13.50 0.37
CA LYS A 61 1.67 -13.37 0.92
C LYS A 61 1.04 -12.08 0.42
N LYS A 62 -0.28 -12.07 0.31
CA LYS A 62 -1.04 -10.95 -0.24
C LYS A 62 -2.16 -10.52 0.67
N VAL A 63 -2.45 -9.22 0.67
CA VAL A 63 -3.64 -8.63 1.27
C VAL A 63 -4.31 -7.71 0.25
N LYS A 64 -5.64 -7.75 0.20
CA LYS A 64 -6.44 -6.84 -0.63
C LYS A 64 -6.89 -5.67 0.25
N VAL A 65 -6.79 -4.47 -0.27
CA VAL A 65 -7.32 -3.25 0.34
C VAL A 65 -8.27 -2.62 -0.67
N ASP A 66 -9.50 -2.38 -0.23
CA ASP A 66 -10.55 -1.72 -0.98
C ASP A 66 -11.10 -0.59 -0.11
N GLY A 67 -11.22 0.62 -0.66
CA GLY A 67 -11.76 1.77 0.06
C GLY A 67 -11.51 3.08 -0.69
N GLU A 68 -12.09 4.16 -0.19
CA GLU A 68 -11.98 5.50 -0.81
C GLU A 68 -10.85 6.31 -0.17
N GLU A 69 -10.15 7.11 -0.98
CA GLU A 69 -9.11 8.04 -0.52
C GLU A 69 -7.98 7.40 0.34
N CYS A 70 -7.59 6.16 0.06
CA CYS A 70 -6.59 5.48 0.89
C CYS A 70 -5.20 6.14 0.87
N GLY A 71 -4.91 6.99 -0.11
CA GLY A 71 -3.71 7.82 -0.16
C GLY A 71 -3.72 9.04 0.76
N ARG A 72 -4.85 9.37 1.41
CA ARG A 72 -4.99 10.57 2.27
C ARG A 72 -4.04 10.57 3.47
N LYS A 73 -3.71 9.38 3.99
CA LYS A 73 -2.70 9.17 5.05
C LYS A 73 -1.65 8.17 4.58
N PRO A 74 -0.38 8.28 5.01
CA PRO A 74 0.65 7.31 4.66
C PRO A 74 0.26 5.90 5.12
N TRP A 75 0.31 4.95 4.20
CA TRP A 75 0.24 3.53 4.49
C TRP A 75 1.47 3.13 5.29
N ILE A 76 1.35 2.10 6.11
CA ILE A 76 2.47 1.59 6.89
C ILE A 76 2.56 0.09 6.71
N ILE A 77 3.66 -0.38 6.14
CA ILE A 77 3.99 -1.80 6.07
C ILE A 77 5.07 -2.05 7.12
N ARG A 78 4.68 -2.73 8.21
CA ARG A 78 5.53 -2.97 9.38
C ARG A 78 5.98 -4.43 9.42
N THR A 79 7.25 -4.64 9.72
CA THR A 79 7.82 -5.96 9.98
C THR A 79 8.16 -6.13 11.45
N TYR A 80 8.11 -7.37 11.92
CA TYR A 80 8.46 -7.80 13.26
C TYR A 80 9.38 -9.01 13.17
N LYS A 81 10.42 -9.04 13.99
CA LYS A 81 11.32 -10.20 14.14
C LYS A 81 10.84 -11.10 15.28
N TRP A 82 11.05 -12.39 15.14
CA TRP A 82 10.84 -13.36 16.21
C TRP A 82 12.10 -13.41 17.08
N LYS A 83 12.01 -13.00 18.35
CA LYS A 83 13.12 -13.07 19.31
C LYS A 83 12.58 -13.40 20.71
N ASN A 84 13.24 -14.32 21.42
CA ASN A 84 12.86 -14.72 22.79
C ASN A 84 11.36 -15.07 22.90
N ASN A 85 10.87 -15.96 22.01
CA ASN A 85 9.47 -16.37 21.91
C ASN A 85 8.44 -15.22 21.82
N SER A 86 8.85 -14.06 21.33
CA SER A 86 7.96 -12.91 21.17
C SER A 86 8.24 -12.14 19.88
N TRP A 87 7.21 -11.44 19.40
CA TRP A 87 7.33 -10.56 18.24
C TRP A 87 7.86 -9.20 18.70
N LYS A 88 9.02 -8.78 18.18
CA LYS A 88 9.57 -7.44 18.40
C LYS A 88 9.54 -6.63 17.11
N PRO A 89 9.21 -5.32 17.15
CA PRO A 89 9.27 -4.47 15.97
C PRO A 89 10.66 -4.56 15.29
N ALA A 90 10.67 -4.62 13.96
CA ALA A 90 11.91 -4.64 13.18
C ALA A 90 12.04 -3.33 12.39
N ARG A 91 11.32 -3.20 11.27
CA ARG A 91 11.39 -2.03 10.39
C ARG A 91 10.00 -1.71 9.83
N ASN A 92 9.88 -0.55 9.22
CA ASN A 92 8.69 -0.12 8.51
C ASN A 92 9.06 0.55 7.19
N MET A 93 8.10 0.56 6.27
CA MET A 93 8.06 1.53 5.17
C MET A 93 6.75 2.28 5.23
N THR A 94 6.80 3.52 4.77
CA THR A 94 5.63 4.39 4.64
C THR A 94 5.55 4.95 3.24
N ALA A 95 4.33 5.03 2.71
CA ALA A 95 4.04 5.62 1.41
C ALA A 95 2.57 6.03 1.31
N LYS A 96 2.24 7.10 0.60
CA LYS A 96 0.86 7.40 0.22
C LYS A 96 0.54 6.67 -1.08
N LEU A 97 -0.31 5.64 -0.99
CA LEU A 97 -0.66 4.75 -2.10
C LEU A 97 -2.13 4.93 -2.49
N GLN A 98 -2.39 5.00 -3.80
CA GLN A 98 -3.72 5.25 -4.37
C GLN A 98 -3.87 4.50 -5.70
N GLY A 99 -5.10 4.22 -6.13
CA GLY A 99 -5.39 3.62 -7.45
C GLY A 99 -5.79 2.15 -7.42
N GLN A 100 -5.80 1.52 -8.59
CA GLN A 100 -6.35 0.18 -8.80
C GLN A 100 -5.31 -0.75 -9.41
N GLY A 101 -4.93 -1.79 -8.68
CA GLY A 101 -3.92 -2.74 -9.16
C GLY A 101 -3.17 -3.42 -8.03
N TRP A 102 -1.84 -3.50 -8.13
CA TRP A 102 -1.02 -4.19 -7.15
C TRP A 102 0.34 -3.54 -6.94
N ILE A 103 0.88 -3.72 -5.74
CA ILE A 103 2.25 -3.33 -5.38
C ILE A 103 2.96 -4.52 -4.73
N ARG A 104 4.19 -4.79 -5.12
CA ARG A 104 5.04 -5.78 -4.47
C ARG A 104 6.02 -5.09 -3.53
N VAL A 105 6.10 -5.62 -2.32
CA VAL A 105 7.04 -5.22 -1.29
C VAL A 105 7.92 -6.40 -0.96
N VAL A 106 9.22 -6.22 -1.05
CA VAL A 106 10.22 -7.24 -0.75
C VAL A 106 10.78 -7.01 0.66
N VAL A 107 10.99 -8.10 1.39
CA VAL A 107 11.68 -8.10 2.69
C VAL A 107 12.90 -9.00 2.58
N ARG A 108 14.08 -8.46 2.86
CA ARG A 108 15.38 -9.17 2.82
C ARG A 108 15.88 -9.42 4.25
N ASP A 109 17.16 -9.76 4.40
CA ASP A 109 17.76 -10.13 5.69
C ASP A 109 17.80 -9.02 6.73
N ASP A 110 17.73 -7.76 6.31
CA ASP A 110 17.59 -6.58 7.19
C ASP A 110 16.17 -6.41 7.75
N LEU A 111 15.24 -7.27 7.30
CA LEU A 111 13.81 -7.23 7.60
C LEU A 111 13.15 -5.89 7.23
N ARG A 112 13.78 -5.08 6.37
CA ARG A 112 13.24 -3.82 5.89
C ARG A 112 12.29 -4.11 4.73
N PRO A 113 11.00 -3.75 4.83
CA PRO A 113 10.13 -3.77 3.66
C PRO A 113 10.55 -2.66 2.70
N ALA A 114 10.70 -3.00 1.42
CA ALA A 114 11.00 -2.06 0.36
C ALA A 114 10.11 -2.36 -0.86
N PRO A 115 9.56 -1.34 -1.54
CA PRO A 115 8.84 -1.54 -2.79
C PRO A 115 9.78 -2.13 -3.86
N LEU A 116 9.25 -2.98 -4.73
CA LEU A 116 9.99 -3.53 -5.89
C LEU A 116 9.37 -3.10 -7.21
N ASP A 117 8.09 -3.44 -7.41
CA ASP A 117 7.34 -3.15 -8.63
C ASP A 117 5.87 -2.89 -8.28
N ARG A 118 5.20 -2.12 -9.15
CA ARG A 118 3.79 -1.76 -9.00
C ARG A 118 3.13 -1.64 -10.37
N PHE A 119 1.82 -1.91 -10.40
CA PHE A 119 0.98 -1.73 -11.58
C PHE A 119 -0.34 -1.09 -11.14
N GLY A 120 -0.75 0.00 -11.79
CA GLY A 120 -2.01 0.71 -11.51
C GLY A 120 -2.11 1.37 -10.12
N VAL A 121 -1.03 1.34 -9.34
CA VAL A 121 -0.93 2.00 -8.03
C VAL A 121 -0.08 3.24 -8.19
N MET A 122 -0.64 4.41 -7.92
CA MET A 122 0.07 5.67 -7.77
C MET A 122 0.70 5.75 -6.38
N CYS A 123 1.91 6.29 -6.31
CA CYS A 123 2.57 6.65 -5.06
C CYS A 123 2.94 8.13 -5.12
N SER A 124 2.32 8.94 -4.26
CA SER A 124 2.53 10.40 -4.26
C SER A 124 3.62 10.85 -3.28
N GLU A 125 3.86 10.08 -2.21
CA GLU A 125 4.84 10.41 -1.17
C GLU A 125 5.42 9.16 -0.53
N GLY A 126 6.67 9.25 -0.04
CA GLY A 126 7.34 8.20 0.73
C GLY A 126 8.17 7.23 -0.13
N LEU A 127 8.38 6.02 0.38
CA LEU A 127 9.15 4.98 -0.31
C LEU A 127 8.31 4.36 -1.42
N CYS A 128 8.47 4.90 -2.63
CA CYS A 128 7.58 4.60 -3.76
C CYS A 128 8.07 3.51 -4.72
N GLY A 129 9.37 3.18 -4.72
CA GLY A 129 9.94 2.21 -5.66
C GLY A 129 10.08 2.79 -7.05
#